data_AF-A0A7X3VMK9-F1
#
_entry.id   AF-A0A7X3VMK9-F1
#
_cell.length_a   1.000
_cell.length_b   1.000
_cell.length_c   1.000
_cell.angle_alpha   90.00
_cell.angle_beta   90.00
_cell.angle_gamma   90.00
#
_symmetry.space_group_name_H-M   'P 1'
#
loop_
_entity.id
_entity.type
_entity.pdbx_description
1 polymer ?
#
loop_
_entity_poly.entity_id
_entity_poly.type
_entity_poly.pdbx_seq_one_letter_code
_entity_poly.pdbx_strand_id
1 'polypeptide(L)'
;MLTIKNSHRIIPYKINTEEGFTISRQSKPMDQSEKQKYPKEYLERCRHPEIQALCPETEVTEDVWIPTSQQLQQLLTEKLPYPDRSVFQHTADGWEYQTYFREWAADYGTYIDTHRQFIGPDAESVLLQALMALLGIGERWMV
;
A
#
# COMPACT_ATOMS: atom_id res chain seq x y z
N MET A 1 -37.50 33.93 -16.80
CA MET A 1 -36.67 33.42 -15.69
C MET A 1 -36.44 31.93 -15.94
N LEU A 2 -35.23 31.45 -15.72
CA LEU A 2 -34.57 30.31 -16.38
C LEU A 2 -35.32 28.96 -16.42
N THR A 3 -35.25 28.36 -17.60
CA THR A 3 -35.54 26.97 -17.98
C THR A 3 -34.43 26.03 -17.50
N ILE A 4 -34.75 24.83 -16.99
CA ILE A 4 -34.04 23.59 -17.35
C ILE A 4 -35.06 22.43 -17.47
N LYS A 5 -34.94 21.71 -18.59
CA LYS A 5 -35.74 20.57 -19.07
C LYS A 5 -35.12 19.23 -18.67
N ASN A 6 -35.94 18.17 -18.83
CA ASN A 6 -35.56 16.78 -19.18
C ASN A 6 -34.86 15.94 -18.10
N SER A 7 -34.97 14.61 -18.05
CA SER A 7 -35.87 13.62 -18.64
C SER A 7 -35.47 12.25 -18.05
N HIS A 8 -36.43 11.36 -17.81
CA HIS A 8 -36.36 9.89 -17.90
C HIS A 8 -35.09 9.11 -17.44
N ARG A 9 -35.26 8.24 -16.43
CA ARG A 9 -35.43 6.76 -16.54
C ARG A 9 -34.85 6.07 -15.30
N ILE A 10 -35.74 5.52 -14.47
CA ILE A 10 -35.39 4.47 -13.51
C ILE A 10 -35.12 3.22 -14.35
N ILE A 11 -33.87 2.75 -14.37
CA ILE A 11 -33.51 1.46 -14.97
C ILE A 11 -33.78 0.40 -13.90
N PRO A 12 -34.70 -0.55 -14.10
CA PRO A 12 -34.80 -1.71 -13.23
C PRO A 12 -33.62 -2.64 -13.51
N TYR A 13 -32.81 -2.92 -12.49
CA TYR A 13 -31.80 -3.98 -12.55
C TYR A 13 -32.51 -5.31 -12.75
N LYS A 14 -32.46 -5.85 -13.97
CA LYS A 14 -32.81 -7.25 -14.24
C LYS A 14 -31.70 -8.12 -13.64
N ILE A 15 -32.05 -8.86 -12.59
CA ILE A 15 -31.27 -10.01 -12.12
C ILE A 15 -31.58 -11.13 -13.11
N ASN A 16 -30.67 -11.37 -14.06
CA ASN A 16 -30.64 -12.62 -14.80
C ASN A 16 -29.69 -13.56 -14.05
N THR A 17 -30.29 -14.55 -13.42
CA THR A 17 -29.64 -15.76 -12.92
C THR A 17 -29.12 -16.58 -14.10
N GLU A 18 -28.03 -17.31 -13.85
CA GLU A 18 -27.45 -18.36 -14.70
C GLU A 18 -26.52 -17.89 -15.83
N GLU A 19 -25.22 -17.85 -15.55
CA GLU A 19 -24.20 -18.77 -16.10
C GLU A 19 -22.81 -18.38 -15.58
N GLY A 20 -21.95 -19.37 -15.36
CA GLY A 20 -20.71 -19.27 -14.58
C GLY A 20 -19.77 -18.14 -14.99
N PHE A 21 -19.45 -17.26 -14.03
CA PHE A 21 -18.41 -16.24 -14.18
C PHE A 21 -17.06 -16.83 -13.75
N THR A 22 -16.29 -17.35 -14.70
CA THR A 22 -14.85 -17.50 -14.53
C THR A 22 -14.25 -16.09 -14.57
N ILE A 23 -13.86 -15.55 -13.41
CA ILE A 23 -13.16 -14.26 -13.35
C ILE A 23 -11.71 -14.52 -13.75
N SER A 24 -11.44 -14.63 -15.06
CA SER A 24 -10.09 -14.47 -15.59
C SER A 24 -9.82 -12.97 -15.71
N ARG A 25 -9.45 -12.32 -14.60
CA ARG A 25 -8.80 -11.02 -14.65
C ARG A 25 -7.36 -11.26 -15.08
N GLN A 26 -7.10 -11.12 -16.37
CA GLN A 26 -5.74 -10.96 -16.88
C GLN A 26 -5.16 -9.68 -16.26
N SER A 27 -4.36 -9.83 -15.20
CA SER A 27 -3.41 -8.80 -14.79
C SER A 27 -2.40 -8.65 -15.92
N LYS A 28 -2.46 -7.51 -16.63
CA LYS A 28 -1.46 -7.17 -17.63
C LYS A 28 -0.08 -7.17 -16.95
N PRO A 29 0.94 -7.82 -17.52
CA PRO A 29 2.32 -7.62 -17.07
C PRO A 29 2.64 -6.12 -17.18
N MET A 30 3.24 -5.59 -16.11
CA MET A 30 3.56 -4.18 -15.95
C MET A 30 4.41 -3.69 -17.14
N ASP A 31 4.01 -2.58 -17.77
CA ASP A 31 4.68 -2.03 -18.94
C ASP A 31 6.11 -1.58 -18.53
N GLN A 32 7.12 -1.84 -19.35
CA GLN A 32 8.50 -1.43 -19.06
C GLN A 32 8.63 0.10 -18.85
N SER A 33 7.67 0.88 -19.36
CA SER A 33 7.53 2.31 -19.11
C SER A 33 7.23 2.66 -17.64
N GLU A 34 6.55 1.80 -16.88
CA GLU A 34 6.23 2.03 -15.46
C GLU A 34 7.44 1.82 -14.56
N LYS A 35 8.40 0.96 -14.95
CA LYS A 35 9.67 0.80 -14.22
C LYS A 35 10.56 2.05 -14.33
N GLN A 36 10.39 2.84 -15.38
CA GLN A 36 11.14 4.09 -15.62
C GLN A 36 10.63 5.28 -14.79
N LYS A 37 9.51 5.10 -14.06
CA LYS A 37 8.86 6.12 -13.22
C LYS A 37 9.54 6.30 -11.86
N TYR A 38 10.17 5.25 -11.33
CA TYR A 38 10.59 5.23 -9.92
C TYR A 38 12.05 5.64 -9.72
N PRO A 39 12.37 6.38 -8.64
CA PRO A 39 13.74 6.66 -8.25
C PRO A 39 14.54 5.36 -8.05
N LYS A 40 15.84 5.39 -8.35
CA LYS A 40 16.74 4.23 -8.20
C LYS A 40 16.72 3.66 -6.77
N GLU A 41 16.68 4.53 -5.77
CA GLU A 41 16.63 4.17 -4.36
C GLU A 41 15.35 3.38 -4.00
N TYR A 42 14.20 3.77 -4.56
CA TYR A 42 12.94 3.05 -4.38
C TYR A 42 13.05 1.62 -4.92
N LEU A 43 13.56 1.49 -6.16
CA LEU A 43 13.74 0.18 -6.80
C LEU A 43 14.73 -0.72 -6.04
N GLU A 44 15.79 -0.14 -5.47
CA GLU A 44 16.74 -0.88 -4.63
C GLU A 44 16.09 -1.38 -3.33
N ARG A 45 15.27 -0.56 -2.68
CA ARG A 45 14.51 -0.97 -1.49
C ARG A 45 13.49 -2.06 -1.81
N CYS A 46 12.78 -1.98 -2.93
CA CYS A 46 11.85 -3.03 -3.34
C CYS A 46 12.54 -4.39 -3.48
N ARG A 47 13.79 -4.43 -3.96
CA ARG A 47 14.57 -5.67 -4.12
C ARG A 47 14.94 -6.36 -2.80
N HIS A 48 14.67 -5.76 -1.65
CA HIS A 48 14.98 -6.39 -0.37
C HIS A 48 14.25 -7.74 -0.24
N PRO A 49 14.92 -8.82 0.19
CA PRO A 49 14.33 -10.17 0.23
C PRO A 49 13.02 -10.24 1.00
N GLU A 50 12.94 -9.56 2.14
CA GLU A 50 11.72 -9.50 2.96
C GLU A 50 10.57 -8.75 2.28
N ILE A 51 10.87 -7.77 1.42
CA ILE A 51 9.83 -7.11 0.61
C ILE A 51 9.39 -8.04 -0.51
N GLN A 52 10.33 -8.69 -1.21
CA GLN A 52 10.00 -9.64 -2.27
C GLN A 52 9.20 -10.85 -1.77
N ALA A 53 9.42 -11.27 -0.52
CA ALA A 53 8.65 -12.33 0.14
C ALA A 53 7.17 -11.96 0.38
N LEU A 54 6.81 -10.68 0.28
CA LEU A 54 5.43 -10.20 0.36
C LEU A 54 4.72 -10.11 -0.99
N CYS A 55 5.39 -10.50 -2.08
CA CYS A 55 4.77 -10.58 -3.40
C CYS A 55 3.52 -11.47 -3.34
N PRO A 56 2.32 -10.96 -3.67
CA PRO A 56 1.11 -11.74 -3.76
C PRO A 56 1.28 -12.93 -4.69
N GLU A 57 0.79 -14.12 -4.30
CA GLU A 57 0.84 -15.33 -5.14
C GLU A 57 0.12 -15.15 -6.51
N THR A 58 -0.80 -14.18 -6.57
CA THR A 58 -1.54 -13.83 -7.79
C THR A 58 -0.70 -12.99 -8.77
N GLU A 59 0.41 -12.40 -8.32
CA GLU A 59 1.35 -11.68 -9.18
C GLU A 59 2.39 -12.64 -9.75
N VAL A 60 2.19 -13.06 -10.99
CA VAL A 60 3.20 -13.80 -11.75
C VAL A 60 4.17 -12.79 -12.35
N THR A 61 5.24 -12.49 -11.61
CA THR A 61 6.34 -11.68 -12.11
C THR A 61 7.61 -12.53 -12.21
N GLU A 62 8.12 -12.74 -13.43
CA GLU A 62 9.47 -13.30 -13.66
C GLU A 62 10.58 -12.34 -13.17
N ASP A 63 10.22 -11.09 -12.90
CA ASP A 63 11.06 -9.99 -12.46
C ASP A 63 10.84 -9.62 -10.98
N VAL A 64 11.69 -8.71 -10.47
CA VAL A 64 11.51 -8.01 -9.20
C VAL A 64 10.11 -7.41 -9.10
N TRP A 65 9.40 -7.77 -8.04
CA TRP A 65 8.12 -7.20 -7.69
C TRP A 65 8.28 -5.76 -7.19
N ILE A 66 7.54 -4.83 -7.79
CA ILE A 66 7.57 -3.40 -7.43
C ILE A 66 6.14 -3.04 -6.99
N PRO A 67 5.88 -2.95 -5.68
CA PRO A 67 4.53 -2.71 -5.19
C PRO A 67 4.06 -1.29 -5.51
N THR A 68 2.77 -1.17 -5.81
CA THR A 68 2.06 0.11 -5.91
C THR A 68 1.70 0.66 -4.54
N SER A 69 1.37 1.95 -4.45
CA SER A 69 0.89 2.58 -3.21
C SER A 69 -0.33 1.86 -2.60
N GLN A 70 -1.27 1.40 -3.43
CA GLN A 70 -2.44 0.63 -2.95
C GLN A 70 -2.02 -0.72 -2.34
N GLN A 71 -1.11 -1.45 -2.99
CA GLN A 71 -0.60 -2.72 -2.46
C GLN A 71 0.17 -2.51 -1.15
N LEU A 72 1.01 -1.47 -1.07
CA LEU A 72 1.73 -1.13 0.17
C LEU A 72 0.76 -0.78 1.30
N GLN A 73 -0.26 0.04 1.02
CA GLN A 73 -1.26 0.40 2.03
C GLN A 73 -2.06 -0.81 2.50
N GLN A 74 -2.40 -1.73 1.60
CA GLN A 74 -3.07 -2.98 1.96
C GLN A 74 -2.18 -3.83 2.87
N LEU A 75 -0.90 -4.01 2.53
CA LEU A 75 0.04 -4.77 3.36
C LEU A 75 0.22 -4.17 4.76
N LEU A 76 0.32 -2.84 4.84
CA LEU A 76 0.37 -2.15 6.12
C LEU A 76 -0.92 -2.37 6.91
N THR A 77 -2.09 -2.27 6.27
CA THR A 77 -3.38 -2.51 6.91
C THR A 77 -3.49 -3.93 7.46
N GLU A 78 -2.95 -4.93 6.76
CA GLU A 78 -3.00 -6.33 7.16
C GLU A 78 -2.00 -6.69 8.26
N LYS A 79 -0.83 -6.03 8.30
CA LYS A 79 0.29 -6.40 9.18
C LYS A 79 0.44 -5.52 10.41
N LEU A 80 -0.07 -4.30 10.40
CA LEU A 80 0.04 -3.41 11.56
C LEU A 80 -0.82 -3.92 12.72
N PRO A 81 -0.39 -3.68 13.97
CA PRO A 81 -1.19 -4.03 15.15
C PRO A 81 -2.44 -3.15 15.27
N TYR A 82 -2.36 -1.88 14.82
CA TYR A 82 -3.42 -0.87 14.94
C TYR A 82 -3.60 -0.09 13.62
N PRO A 83 -4.04 -0.76 12.54
CA PRO A 83 -4.14 -0.12 11.23
C PRO A 83 -5.15 1.03 11.19
N ASP A 84 -6.20 0.94 12.01
CA ASP A 84 -7.25 1.95 12.21
C ASP A 84 -6.73 3.26 12.83
N ARG A 85 -5.57 3.21 13.48
CA ARG A 85 -4.90 4.39 14.06
C ARG A 85 -3.90 5.03 13.11
N SER A 86 -3.80 4.54 11.87
CA SER A 86 -2.87 5.06 10.89
C SER A 86 -3.51 6.16 10.05
N VAL A 87 -2.76 7.22 9.77
CA VAL A 87 -3.20 8.35 8.95
C VAL A 87 -2.26 8.48 7.77
N PHE A 88 -2.81 8.46 6.55
CA PHE A 88 -2.06 8.69 5.32
C PHE A 88 -2.63 9.89 4.59
N GLN A 89 -1.82 10.93 4.38
CA GLN A 89 -2.29 12.20 3.82
C GLN A 89 -1.22 12.93 3.03
N HIS A 90 -1.66 13.84 2.16
CA HIS A 90 -0.79 14.78 1.47
C HIS A 90 -0.78 16.13 2.22
N THR A 91 0.41 16.64 2.50
CA THR A 91 0.68 17.86 3.27
C THR A 91 1.39 18.90 2.41
N ALA A 92 1.79 20.04 3.00
CA ALA A 92 2.59 21.04 2.30
C ALA A 92 4.01 20.55 1.97
N ASP A 93 4.55 19.65 2.78
CA ASP A 93 5.93 19.13 2.67
C ASP A 93 6.01 17.80 1.90
N GLY A 94 4.88 17.34 1.34
CA GLY A 94 4.76 16.09 0.61
C GLY A 94 3.80 15.11 1.27
N TRP A 95 4.05 13.82 1.12
CA TRP A 95 3.26 12.76 1.71
C TRP A 95 3.69 12.46 3.14
N GLU A 96 2.71 12.17 3.98
CA GLU A 96 2.90 11.86 5.38
C GLU A 96 2.13 10.58 5.74
N TYR A 97 2.80 9.69 6.48
CA TYR A 97 2.19 8.52 7.10
C TYR A 97 2.50 8.47 8.59
N GLN A 98 1.45 8.45 9.41
CA GLN A 98 1.54 8.29 10.86
C GLN A 98 0.93 6.94 11.27
N THR A 99 1.58 6.22 12.19
CA THR A 99 1.12 4.90 12.63
C THR A 99 1.70 4.53 14.01
N TYR A 100 1.32 3.37 14.54
CA TYR A 100 1.81 2.80 15.79
C TYR A 100 2.38 1.41 15.58
N PHE A 101 3.59 1.19 16.05
CA PHE A 101 4.24 -0.12 16.06
C PHE A 101 4.26 -0.68 17.47
N ARG A 102 4.31 -2.02 17.56
CA ARG A 102 4.51 -2.72 18.82
C ARG A 102 5.93 -3.25 18.86
N GLU A 103 6.79 -2.60 19.64
CA GLU A 103 8.24 -2.81 19.64
C GLU A 103 8.70 -3.34 20.99
N TRP A 104 9.70 -4.23 20.99
CA TRP A 104 10.27 -4.77 22.23
C TRP A 104 11.21 -3.75 22.87
N ALA A 105 10.88 -3.30 24.08
CA ALA A 105 11.76 -2.45 24.88
C ALA A 105 12.52 -3.30 25.88
N ALA A 106 13.84 -3.42 25.69
CA ALA A 106 14.71 -4.25 26.53
C ALA A 106 14.72 -3.78 27.98
N ASP A 107 14.68 -2.46 28.21
CA ASP A 107 14.72 -1.84 29.53
C ASP A 107 13.52 -2.21 30.42
N TYR A 108 12.38 -2.49 29.80
CA TYR A 108 11.15 -2.86 30.49
C TYR A 108 10.83 -4.36 30.39
N GLY A 109 11.61 -5.12 29.60
CA GLY A 109 11.35 -6.53 29.33
C GLY A 109 9.95 -6.80 28.79
N THR A 110 9.40 -5.86 28.00
CA THR A 110 8.04 -5.95 27.45
C THR A 110 7.92 -5.22 26.11
N TYR A 111 6.83 -5.49 25.40
CA TYR A 111 6.45 -4.72 24.22
C TYR A 111 5.77 -3.41 24.62
N ILE A 112 6.13 -2.33 23.94
CA ILE A 112 5.51 -1.01 24.05
C ILE A 112 4.96 -0.56 22.70
N ASP A 113 3.97 0.32 22.75
CA ASP A 113 3.42 0.96 21.56
C ASP A 113 4.22 2.24 21.26
N THR A 114 4.83 2.29 20.09
CA THR A 114 5.63 3.44 19.62
C THR A 114 4.91 4.13 18.48
N HIS A 115 4.68 5.43 18.62
CA HIS A 115 4.20 6.26 17.51
C HIS A 115 5.34 6.51 16.49
N ARG A 116 5.03 6.35 15.21
CA ARG A 116 5.97 6.55 14.10
C ARG A 116 5.37 7.49 13.07
N GLN A 117 6.20 8.38 12.55
CA GLN A 117 5.86 9.34 11.49
C GLN A 117 6.89 9.21 10.37
N PHE A 118 6.40 9.10 9.14
CA PHE A 118 7.19 9.02 7.91
C PHE A 118 6.77 10.16 6.98
N ILE A 119 7.73 10.88 6.42
CA ILE A 119 7.50 12.02 5.54
C ILE A 119 8.38 11.88 4.30
N GLY A 120 7.83 12.16 3.13
CA GLY A 120 8.58 12.05 1.88
C GLY A 120 7.86 12.66 0.68
N PRO A 121 8.54 12.78 -0.47
CA PRO A 121 8.02 13.49 -1.63
C PRO A 121 6.91 12.73 -2.37
N ASP A 122 6.87 11.40 -2.26
CA ASP A 122 5.91 10.53 -2.95
C ASP A 122 5.29 9.49 -2.01
N ALA A 123 4.06 9.08 -2.35
CA ALA A 123 3.24 8.17 -1.57
C ALA A 123 3.92 6.79 -1.42
N GLU A 124 4.39 6.25 -2.53
CA GLU A 124 5.02 4.94 -2.59
C GLU A 124 6.25 4.84 -1.68
N SER A 125 7.14 5.84 -1.72
CA SER A 125 8.34 5.84 -0.89
C SER A 125 8.02 5.93 0.61
N VAL A 126 7.05 6.75 1.01
CA VAL A 126 6.63 6.88 2.41
C VAL A 126 6.01 5.58 2.92
N LEU A 127 5.12 4.97 2.14
CA LEU A 127 4.50 3.70 2.52
C LEU A 127 5.52 2.55 2.54
N LEU A 128 6.47 2.54 1.61
CA LEU A 128 7.55 1.55 1.59
C LEU A 128 8.47 1.70 2.81
N GLN A 129 8.81 2.94 3.20
CA GLN A 129 9.58 3.19 4.43
C GLN A 129 8.86 2.65 5.67
N ALA A 130 7.55 2.89 5.78
CA ALA A 130 6.75 2.36 6.88
C ALA A 130 6.72 0.83 6.88
N LEU A 131 6.57 0.20 5.71
CA LEU A 131 6.59 -1.26 5.58
C LEU A 131 7.96 -1.84 5.95
N MET A 132 9.05 -1.22 5.48
CA MET A 132 10.40 -1.63 5.84
C MET A 132 10.63 -1.55 7.35
N ALA A 133 10.21 -0.46 7.98
CA ALA A 133 10.34 -0.30 9.42
C ALA A 133 9.51 -1.34 10.19
N LEU A 134 8.29 -1.67 9.72
CA LEU A 134 7.46 -2.73 10.29
C LEU A 134 8.13 -4.12 10.21
N LEU A 135 8.83 -4.38 9.11
CA LEU A 135 9.59 -5.62 8.92
C LEU A 135 10.93 -5.63 9.68
N GLY A 136 11.36 -4.48 10.22
CA GLY A 136 12.67 -4.34 10.86
C GLY A 136 13.83 -4.25 9.87
N ILE A 137 13.55 -3.88 8.62
CA ILE A 137 14.54 -3.70 7.54
C ILE A 137 15.17 -2.31 7.66
N GLY A 138 16.49 -2.27 7.75
CA GLY A 138 17.26 -1.05 7.95
C GLY A 138 17.75 -0.94 9.38
N GLU A 139 17.78 0.27 9.93
CA GLU A 139 18.18 0.45 11.32
C GLU A 139 17.12 -0.17 12.25
N ARG A 140 17.49 -1.23 12.96
CA ARG A 140 16.74 -1.73 14.11
C ARG A 140 16.74 -0.63 15.16
N TRP A 141 15.60 0.04 15.31
CA TRP A 141 15.41 1.02 16.37
C TRP A 141 15.16 0.24 17.67
N MET A 142 16.24 -0.04 18.42
CA MET A 142 16.06 -0.35 19.84
C MET A 142 15.51 0.91 20.51
N VAL A 143 14.32 0.80 21.08
CA VAL A 143 13.71 1.83 21.94
C VAL A 143 14.11 1.58 23.37
#